data_AF-A0A3R7LRJ3-F1
#
_entry.id   AF-A0A3R7LRJ3-F1
#
_cell.length_a   1.000
_cell.length_b   1.000
_cell.length_c   1.000
_cell.angle_alpha   90.00
_cell.angle_beta   90.00
_cell.angle_gamma   90.00
#
_symmetry.space_group_name_H-M   'P 1'
#
loop_
_entity.id
_entity.type
_entity.pdbx_description
1 polymer ?
#
loop_
_entity_poly.entity_id
_entity_poly.type
_entity_poly.pdbx_seq_one_letter_code
_entity_poly.pdbx_strand_id
1 'polypeptide(L)'
;MRRFAPTVSGSGHRLLRRVASAAVMRNVPLAKSSAQLGTPVTKEEVAQALRVPAAILAQTHRPAEVLFTEVDLARVRFAPLIATLGAEEDVTKIAAEVKAAKADSAAARKPVAGAKEKFKGTAWKSVKELVTFYEEVMLPARLVHQDYNFYELNSFHIKDDLKRGLSAFKQDHLDKQKVELVKVQAQMQECQEFIKSVGTTAFDTAICNDIANILRVCGECNPHAHRLAMQVLEDMNLLRVPFNDVTTKLLHAIVFNDGALDDSALMFTLVEYPERGEVSVSREPVDRIADGALKIISARHQTPLDDGVLLHQSDTQPCLQRSPE
;
A
#
# COMPACT_ATOMS: atom_id res chain seq x y z
N MET A 1 -30.65 -41.73 -20.01
CA MET A 1 -29.63 -40.70 -20.31
C MET A 1 -30.38 -39.43 -20.70
N ARG A 2 -30.20 -38.23 -20.16
CA ARG A 2 -29.14 -37.62 -19.35
C ARG A 2 -29.81 -36.89 -18.18
N ARG A 3 -29.32 -37.15 -16.96
CA ARG A 3 -29.65 -36.33 -15.78
C ARG A 3 -28.76 -35.09 -15.84
N PHE A 4 -29.37 -33.91 -15.77
CA PHE A 4 -28.65 -32.66 -15.59
C PHE A 4 -27.84 -32.73 -14.30
N ALA A 5 -26.54 -32.46 -14.40
CA ALA A 5 -25.67 -32.32 -13.25
C ALA A 5 -26.05 -31.03 -12.49
N PRO A 6 -25.98 -31.04 -11.16
CA PRO A 6 -26.41 -29.92 -10.34
C PRO A 6 -25.46 -28.74 -10.55
N THR A 7 -26.05 -27.56 -10.62
CA THR A 7 -25.42 -26.26 -10.41
C THR A 7 -24.49 -26.35 -9.21
N VAL A 8 -23.18 -26.25 -9.45
CA VAL A 8 -22.19 -26.09 -8.39
C VAL A 8 -22.53 -24.78 -7.70
N SER A 9 -23.03 -24.95 -6.48
CA SER A 9 -23.19 -23.97 -5.43
C SER A 9 -22.10 -22.90 -5.44
N GLY A 10 -22.51 -21.66 -5.28
CA GLY A 10 -21.63 -20.56 -4.90
C GLY A 10 -20.89 -20.87 -3.60
N SER A 11 -19.71 -21.45 -3.73
CA SER A 11 -18.61 -21.17 -2.84
C SER A 11 -17.89 -19.99 -3.47
N GLY A 12 -17.90 -18.82 -2.82
CA GLY A 12 -17.08 -17.71 -3.24
C GLY A 12 -15.67 -18.23 -3.49
N HIS A 13 -15.23 -18.18 -4.74
CA HIS A 13 -13.83 -18.36 -5.06
C HIS A 13 -13.11 -17.22 -4.36
N ARG A 14 -12.70 -17.44 -3.11
CA ARG A 14 -11.56 -16.75 -2.52
C ARG A 14 -10.44 -17.07 -3.49
N LEU A 15 -10.21 -16.16 -4.45
CA LEU A 15 -9.08 -16.17 -5.33
C LEU A 15 -7.86 -16.08 -4.42
N LEU A 16 -7.38 -17.26 -3.98
CA LEU A 16 -6.12 -17.40 -3.27
C LEU A 16 -5.09 -16.73 -4.14
N ARG A 17 -4.58 -15.59 -3.68
CA ARG A 17 -3.54 -14.86 -4.37
C ARG A 17 -2.29 -15.74 -4.33
N ARG A 18 -2.08 -16.55 -5.36
CA ARG A 18 -0.88 -17.38 -5.51
C ARG A 18 0.26 -16.47 -5.91
N VAL A 19 0.92 -15.86 -4.92
CA VAL A 19 2.15 -15.12 -5.15
C VAL A 19 3.20 -16.12 -5.65
N ALA A 20 3.79 -15.85 -6.82
CA ALA A 20 4.69 -16.75 -7.56
C ALA A 20 6.02 -17.09 -6.84
N SER A 21 6.18 -16.69 -5.58
CA SER A 21 7.46 -16.69 -4.85
C SER A 21 7.75 -17.94 -4.00
N ALA A 22 6.80 -18.87 -3.90
CA ALA A 22 6.89 -20.02 -3.01
C ALA A 22 8.07 -20.98 -3.31
N ALA A 23 8.74 -20.85 -4.46
CA ALA A 23 9.84 -21.74 -4.84
C ALA A 23 11.19 -21.37 -4.19
N VAL A 24 11.55 -20.08 -4.16
CA VAL A 24 12.85 -19.61 -3.61
C VAL A 24 12.89 -19.78 -2.09
N MET A 25 11.75 -19.56 -1.44
CA MET A 25 11.61 -19.62 0.01
C MET A 25 11.68 -21.03 0.61
N ARG A 26 11.60 -22.10 -0.21
CA ARG A 26 11.80 -23.49 0.27
C ARG A 26 13.22 -23.76 0.77
N ASN A 27 14.16 -22.90 0.40
CA ASN A 27 15.58 -23.07 0.70
C ASN A 27 16.00 -22.46 2.04
N VAL A 28 15.14 -21.66 2.66
CA VAL A 28 15.44 -20.98 3.92
C VAL A 28 14.51 -21.53 4.99
N PRO A 29 15.03 -22.05 6.12
CA PRO A 29 14.18 -22.55 7.19
C PRO A 29 13.39 -21.40 7.81
N LEU A 30 12.11 -21.63 8.11
CA LEU A 30 11.27 -20.65 8.82
C LEU A 30 11.92 -20.27 10.15
N ALA A 31 11.92 -18.98 10.47
CA ALA A 31 12.42 -18.51 11.76
C ALA A 31 11.56 -19.09 12.89
N LYS A 32 12.21 -19.51 13.97
CA LYS A 32 11.53 -20.06 15.16
C LYS A 32 11.00 -18.97 16.11
N SER A 33 11.52 -17.75 15.97
CA SER A 33 11.14 -16.56 16.73
C SER A 33 10.99 -15.40 15.75
N SER A 34 10.06 -14.48 16.03
CA SER A 34 9.91 -13.28 15.20
C SER A 34 11.18 -12.45 15.21
N ALA A 35 11.65 -12.06 14.03
CA ALA A 35 12.72 -11.09 13.90
C ALA A 35 12.30 -9.70 14.41
N GLN A 36 13.28 -8.85 14.70
CA GLN A 36 13.07 -7.44 14.99
C GLN A 36 12.66 -6.68 13.72
N LEU A 37 11.71 -5.76 13.86
CA LEU A 37 11.30 -4.86 12.78
C LEU A 37 12.39 -3.84 12.48
N GLY A 38 12.45 -3.38 11.23
CA GLY A 38 13.38 -2.35 10.77
C GLY A 38 14.82 -2.85 10.62
N THR A 39 15.05 -4.17 10.65
CA THR A 39 16.35 -4.75 10.36
C THR A 39 16.44 -5.06 8.87
N PRO A 40 17.36 -4.41 8.12
CA PRO A 40 17.48 -4.63 6.68
C PRO A 40 17.90 -6.07 6.40
N VAL A 41 17.40 -6.62 5.29
CA VAL A 41 17.82 -7.93 4.81
C VAL A 41 19.28 -7.83 4.36
N THR A 42 20.10 -8.80 4.75
CA THR A 42 21.50 -8.82 4.33
C THR A 42 21.67 -9.48 2.97
N LYS A 43 22.76 -9.16 2.26
CA LYS A 43 23.06 -9.79 0.97
C LYS A 43 23.27 -11.29 1.14
N GLU A 44 23.80 -11.71 2.28
CA GLU A 44 24.03 -13.10 2.65
C GLU A 44 22.71 -13.87 2.76
N GLU A 45 21.68 -13.28 3.36
CA GLU A 45 20.34 -13.88 3.46
C GLU A 45 19.71 -14.08 2.08
N VAL A 46 19.82 -13.08 1.19
CA VAL A 46 19.33 -13.19 -0.19
C VAL A 46 20.11 -14.25 -0.97
N ALA A 47 21.42 -14.32 -0.78
CA ALA A 47 22.31 -15.27 -1.44
C ALA A 47 21.95 -16.71 -1.05
N GLN A 48 21.69 -16.92 0.25
CA GLN A 48 21.25 -18.20 0.79
C GLN A 48 19.91 -18.64 0.19
N ALA A 49 18.94 -17.73 0.08
CA ALA A 49 17.64 -18.03 -0.51
C ALA A 49 17.76 -18.48 -1.99
N LEU A 50 18.62 -17.79 -2.75
CA LEU A 50 18.92 -18.09 -4.15
C LEU A 50 19.92 -19.25 -4.35
N ARG A 51 20.52 -19.78 -3.29
CA ARG A 51 21.60 -20.79 -3.31
C ARG A 51 22.81 -20.38 -4.15
N VAL A 52 23.20 -19.11 -4.08
CA VAL A 52 24.38 -18.57 -4.76
C VAL A 52 25.34 -17.94 -3.75
N PRO A 53 26.65 -17.86 -4.03
CA PRO A 53 27.58 -17.08 -3.22
C PRO A 53 27.22 -15.59 -3.25
N ALA A 54 27.29 -14.91 -2.11
CA ALA A 54 26.96 -13.47 -2.00
C ALA A 54 27.79 -12.59 -2.95
N ALA A 55 29.05 -12.98 -3.24
CA ALA A 55 29.93 -12.29 -4.18
C ALA A 55 29.39 -12.25 -5.63
N ILE A 56 28.56 -13.23 -6.01
CA ILE A 56 28.02 -13.36 -7.37
C ILE A 56 26.65 -12.69 -7.49
N LEU A 57 25.95 -12.37 -6.37
CA LEU A 57 24.67 -11.66 -6.42
C LEU A 57 24.75 -10.30 -7.12
N ALA A 58 25.86 -9.57 -6.98
CA ALA A 58 26.03 -8.30 -7.68
C ALA A 58 26.34 -8.48 -9.18
N GLN A 59 26.69 -9.70 -9.58
CA GLN A 59 27.03 -10.09 -10.96
C GLN A 59 25.85 -10.78 -11.65
N THR A 60 24.76 -11.10 -10.93
CA THR A 60 23.56 -11.64 -11.56
C THR A 60 22.87 -10.55 -12.37
N HIS A 61 22.63 -10.80 -13.65
CA HIS A 61 21.90 -9.88 -14.54
C HIS A 61 20.39 -9.82 -14.25
N ARG A 62 19.96 -10.05 -13.01
CA ARG A 62 18.55 -10.18 -12.61
C ARG A 62 18.23 -9.41 -11.32
N PRO A 63 18.41 -8.07 -11.31
CA PRO A 63 18.21 -7.24 -10.12
C PRO A 63 16.78 -7.32 -9.57
N ALA A 64 15.77 -7.47 -10.43
CA ALA A 64 14.38 -7.60 -10.03
C ALA A 64 14.09 -8.90 -9.23
N GLU A 65 14.74 -10.02 -9.58
CA GLU A 65 14.62 -11.28 -8.84
C GLU A 65 15.29 -11.18 -7.45
N VAL A 66 16.44 -10.52 -7.37
CA VAL A 66 17.17 -10.29 -6.12
C VAL A 66 16.32 -9.43 -5.17
N LEU A 67 15.78 -8.31 -5.66
CA LEU A 67 14.94 -7.41 -4.88
C LEU A 67 13.62 -8.06 -4.44
N PHE A 68 13.00 -8.86 -5.31
CA PHE A 68 11.79 -9.59 -4.94
C PHE A 68 12.07 -10.69 -3.91
N THR A 69 13.24 -11.32 -3.97
CA THR A 69 13.68 -12.28 -2.95
C THR A 69 13.87 -11.59 -1.59
N GLU A 70 14.45 -10.40 -1.56
CA GLU A 70 14.53 -9.56 -0.36
C GLU A 70 13.15 -9.29 0.24
N VAL A 71 12.17 -8.94 -0.59
CA VAL A 71 10.77 -8.78 -0.16
C VAL A 71 10.21 -10.11 0.39
N ASP A 72 10.42 -11.23 -0.28
CA ASP A 72 9.76 -12.48 0.12
C ASP A 72 10.40 -13.14 1.35
N LEU A 73 11.64 -12.78 1.70
CA LEU A 73 12.32 -13.22 2.94
C LEU A 73 11.53 -12.88 4.21
N ALA A 74 10.65 -11.89 4.17
CA ALA A 74 9.73 -11.59 5.27
C ALA A 74 8.88 -12.80 5.69
N ARG A 75 8.50 -13.68 4.75
CA ARG A 75 7.75 -14.92 5.07
C ARG A 75 8.48 -15.81 6.06
N VAL A 76 9.79 -15.91 5.90
CA VAL A 76 10.64 -16.74 6.76
C VAL A 76 10.96 -16.00 8.05
N ARG A 77 11.37 -14.73 7.95
CA ARG A 77 11.81 -13.92 9.10
C ARG A 77 10.70 -13.68 10.12
N PHE A 78 9.46 -13.50 9.65
CA PHE A 78 8.30 -13.19 10.48
C PHE A 78 7.28 -14.34 10.53
N ALA A 79 7.67 -15.56 10.14
CA ALA A 79 6.77 -16.72 10.08
C ALA A 79 5.94 -16.93 11.37
N PRO A 80 6.53 -16.87 12.59
CA PRO A 80 5.76 -17.06 13.82
C PRO A 80 4.71 -15.98 14.05
N LEU A 81 5.01 -14.74 13.64
CA LEU A 81 4.09 -13.61 13.75
C LEU A 81 2.96 -13.75 12.72
N ILE A 82 3.31 -13.98 11.45
CA ILE A 82 2.35 -14.16 10.34
C ILE A 82 1.36 -15.29 10.64
N ALA A 83 1.83 -16.39 11.24
CA ALA A 83 0.99 -17.53 11.60
C ALA A 83 -0.09 -17.22 12.66
N THR A 84 0.00 -16.08 13.35
CA THR A 84 -0.98 -15.70 14.38
C THR A 84 -2.29 -15.15 13.81
N LEU A 85 -2.33 -14.77 12.54
CA LEU A 85 -3.53 -14.18 11.93
C LEU A 85 -4.38 -15.24 11.22
N GLY A 86 -5.64 -15.36 11.65
CA GLY A 86 -6.61 -16.24 11.00
C GLY A 86 -7.17 -15.66 9.70
N ALA A 87 -7.74 -16.51 8.84
CA ALA A 87 -8.33 -16.08 7.56
C ALA A 87 -9.60 -15.20 7.72
N GLU A 88 -10.34 -15.36 8.82
CA GLU A 88 -11.58 -14.62 9.10
C GLU A 88 -11.37 -13.42 10.05
N GLU A 89 -10.15 -13.21 10.54
CA GLU A 89 -9.91 -12.16 11.54
C GLU A 89 -9.94 -10.77 10.90
N ASP A 90 -10.85 -9.93 11.37
CA ASP A 90 -11.06 -8.58 10.83
C ASP A 90 -10.15 -7.56 11.52
N VAL A 91 -8.91 -7.47 11.03
CA VAL A 91 -7.92 -6.50 11.51
C VAL A 91 -8.25 -5.05 11.15
N THR A 92 -9.20 -4.80 10.23
CA THR A 92 -9.57 -3.43 9.84
C THR A 92 -10.36 -2.71 10.93
N LYS A 93 -10.95 -3.43 11.87
CA LYS A 93 -11.67 -2.84 13.03
C LYS A 93 -10.74 -2.22 14.06
N ILE A 94 -9.46 -2.62 14.10
CA ILE A 94 -8.51 -2.19 15.13
C ILE A 94 -8.35 -0.66 15.14
N ALA A 95 -8.34 -0.03 13.96
CA ALA A 95 -8.28 1.44 13.84
C ALA A 95 -9.43 2.13 14.59
N ALA A 96 -10.65 1.61 14.43
CA ALA A 96 -11.84 2.15 15.10
C ALA A 96 -11.81 1.86 16.61
N GLU A 97 -11.36 0.67 17.02
CA GLU A 97 -11.21 0.28 18.43
C GLU A 97 -10.20 1.19 19.15
N VAL A 98 -9.04 1.45 18.53
CA VAL A 98 -8.01 2.35 19.05
C VAL A 98 -8.53 3.79 19.15
N LYS A 99 -9.22 4.27 18.11
CA LYS A 99 -9.83 5.60 18.11
C LYS A 99 -10.88 5.73 19.22
N ALA A 100 -11.74 4.74 19.40
CA ALA A 100 -12.76 4.73 20.44
C ALA A 100 -12.14 4.70 21.84
N ALA A 101 -11.11 3.86 22.06
CA ALA A 101 -10.41 3.77 23.34
C ALA A 101 -9.68 5.06 23.72
N LYS A 102 -9.30 5.88 22.74
CA LYS A 102 -8.59 7.16 22.96
C LYS A 102 -9.44 8.41 22.71
N ALA A 103 -10.74 8.26 22.42
CA ALA A 103 -11.61 9.36 21.96
C ALA A 103 -11.65 10.56 22.91
N ASP A 104 -11.67 10.31 24.22
CA ASP A 104 -11.75 11.36 25.25
C ASP A 104 -10.38 11.79 25.80
N SER A 105 -9.28 11.25 25.24
CA SER A 105 -7.95 11.48 25.77
C SER A 105 -7.25 12.62 25.04
N ALA A 106 -6.83 13.64 25.77
CA ALA A 106 -5.91 14.66 25.27
C ALA A 106 -4.58 14.06 24.76
N ALA A 107 -4.25 12.83 25.15
CA ALA A 107 -3.09 12.09 24.64
C ALA A 107 -3.29 11.55 23.21
N ALA A 108 -4.52 11.47 22.69
CA ALA A 108 -4.79 10.98 21.33
C ALA A 108 -4.18 11.87 20.24
N ARG A 109 -3.94 13.15 20.56
CA ARG A 109 -3.30 14.14 19.67
C ARG A 109 -1.81 14.31 19.93
N LYS A 110 -1.22 13.53 20.84
CA LYS A 110 0.21 13.61 21.15
C LYS A 110 0.97 12.45 20.51
N PRO A 111 2.17 12.69 19.95
CA PRO A 111 3.01 11.61 19.46
C PRO A 111 3.30 10.58 20.56
N VAL A 112 3.35 9.30 20.19
CA VAL A 112 3.70 8.22 21.10
C VAL A 112 5.22 8.23 21.34
N ALA A 113 5.64 8.54 22.56
CA ALA A 113 7.05 8.61 22.92
C ALA A 113 7.74 7.23 22.79
N GLY A 114 8.94 7.20 22.20
CA GLY A 114 9.72 5.97 22.03
C GLY A 114 9.11 4.95 21.06
N ALA A 115 8.22 5.38 20.16
CA ALA A 115 7.51 4.47 19.27
C ALA A 115 8.46 3.68 18.36
N LYS A 116 9.49 4.33 17.82
CA LYS A 116 10.48 3.69 16.95
C LYS A 116 11.26 2.60 17.67
N GLU A 117 11.74 2.89 18.86
CA GLU A 117 12.46 1.93 19.71
C GLU A 117 11.56 0.77 20.10
N LYS A 118 10.27 1.04 20.36
CA LYS A 118 9.29 -0.01 20.65
C LYS A 118 9.04 -0.89 19.43
N PHE A 119 8.92 -0.35 18.22
CA PHE A 119 8.83 -1.18 17.01
C PHE A 119 10.03 -2.11 16.85
N LYS A 120 11.25 -1.59 17.00
CA LYS A 120 12.49 -2.37 16.80
C LYS A 120 12.76 -3.37 17.92
N GLY A 121 12.55 -2.97 19.17
CA GLY A 121 12.93 -3.75 20.36
C GLY A 121 11.88 -4.74 20.85
N THR A 122 10.62 -4.62 20.40
CA THR A 122 9.53 -5.49 20.87
C THR A 122 9.47 -6.79 20.07
N ALA A 123 9.46 -7.91 20.78
CA ALA A 123 9.10 -9.21 20.21
C ALA A 123 7.57 -9.34 20.18
N TRP A 124 6.96 -8.89 19.08
CA TRP A 124 5.51 -8.93 18.87
C TRP A 124 4.95 -10.35 18.95
N LYS A 125 3.91 -10.57 19.75
CA LYS A 125 3.33 -11.90 19.96
C LYS A 125 2.26 -12.25 18.94
N SER A 126 1.61 -11.24 18.35
CA SER A 126 0.57 -11.42 17.34
C SER A 126 0.51 -10.24 16.36
N VAL A 127 0.01 -10.50 15.15
CA VAL A 127 -0.26 -9.44 14.16
C VAL A 127 -1.23 -8.41 14.73
N LYS A 128 -2.23 -8.86 15.50
CA LYS A 128 -3.17 -7.96 16.18
C LYS A 128 -2.46 -6.98 17.11
N GLU A 129 -1.54 -7.45 17.96
CA GLU A 129 -0.78 -6.58 18.87
C GLU A 129 0.08 -5.56 18.11
N LEU A 130 0.75 -6.00 17.04
CA LEU A 130 1.53 -5.13 16.17
C LEU A 130 0.66 -4.06 15.51
N VAL A 131 -0.47 -4.46 14.93
CA VAL A 131 -1.39 -3.54 14.25
C VAL A 131 -2.02 -2.57 15.23
N THR A 132 -2.44 -3.01 16.43
CA THR A 132 -2.96 -2.10 17.46
C THR A 132 -1.94 -1.03 17.81
N PHE A 133 -0.67 -1.41 18.03
CA PHE A 133 0.35 -0.42 18.33
C PHE A 133 0.63 0.52 17.14
N TYR A 134 0.65 0.00 15.92
CA TYR A 134 0.77 0.81 14.72
C TYR A 134 -0.36 1.84 14.60
N GLU A 135 -1.61 1.41 14.81
CA GLU A 135 -2.79 2.27 14.79
C GLU A 135 -2.75 3.33 15.90
N GLU A 136 -2.24 2.98 17.08
CA GLU A 136 -2.03 3.94 18.17
C GLU A 136 -1.02 5.03 17.83
N VAL A 137 0.04 4.69 17.10
CA VAL A 137 1.09 5.62 16.66
C VAL A 137 0.59 6.50 15.51
N MET A 138 -0.24 5.95 14.63
CA MET A 138 -0.82 6.66 13.49
C MET A 138 -1.96 7.62 13.89
N LEU A 139 -2.69 7.32 14.97
CA LEU A 139 -3.88 8.07 15.38
C LEU A 139 -3.64 9.59 15.49
N PRO A 140 -2.58 10.10 16.16
CA PRO A 140 -2.33 11.54 16.23
C PRO A 140 -2.16 12.18 14.84
N ALA A 141 -1.40 11.54 13.95
CA ALA A 141 -1.17 12.05 12.60
C ALA A 141 -2.47 12.11 11.79
N ARG A 142 -3.32 11.08 11.87
CA ARG A 142 -4.60 11.04 11.16
C ARG A 142 -5.62 12.04 11.71
N LEU A 143 -5.61 12.31 13.03
CA LEU A 143 -6.46 13.36 13.61
C LEU A 143 -6.01 14.76 13.16
N VAL A 144 -4.71 15.05 13.17
CA VAL A 144 -4.19 16.33 12.67
C VAL A 144 -4.38 16.47 11.15
N HIS A 145 -4.36 15.35 10.40
CA HIS A 145 -4.68 15.37 8.98
C HIS A 145 -6.15 15.73 8.71
N GLN A 146 -7.09 15.35 9.60
CA GLN A 146 -8.48 15.80 9.51
C GLN A 146 -8.59 17.32 9.71
N ASP A 147 -7.84 17.88 10.67
CA ASP A 147 -7.77 19.33 10.88
C ASP A 147 -7.16 20.02 9.64
N TYR A 148 -6.10 19.46 9.05
CA TYR A 148 -5.51 19.95 7.79
C TYR A 148 -6.56 20.01 6.67
N ASN A 149 -7.33 18.94 6.46
CA ASN A 149 -8.35 18.89 5.40
C ASN A 149 -9.45 19.95 5.63
N PHE A 150 -9.81 20.24 6.88
CA PHE A 150 -10.71 21.33 7.22
C PHE A 150 -10.12 22.71 6.86
N TYR A 151 -8.85 22.96 7.23
CA TYR A 151 -8.17 24.20 6.87
C TYR A 151 -7.97 24.35 5.36
N GLU A 152 -7.69 23.25 4.65
CA GLU A 152 -7.55 23.24 3.20
C GLU A 152 -8.87 23.61 2.51
N LEU A 153 -10.00 23.06 2.96
CA LEU A 153 -11.33 23.43 2.47
C LEU A 153 -11.63 24.91 2.71
N ASN A 154 -11.32 25.42 3.91
CA ASN A 154 -11.46 26.85 4.20
C ASN A 154 -10.57 27.71 3.29
N SER A 155 -9.33 27.28 3.04
CA SER A 155 -8.41 27.95 2.10
C SER A 155 -9.00 28.03 0.70
N PHE A 156 -9.67 26.97 0.22
CA PHE A 156 -10.34 26.99 -1.08
C PHE A 156 -11.50 27.99 -1.13
N HIS A 157 -12.34 28.05 -0.10
CA HIS A 157 -13.43 29.03 -0.03
C HIS A 157 -12.91 30.47 -0.02
N ILE A 158 -11.89 30.75 0.79
CA ILE A 158 -11.26 32.08 0.86
C ILE A 158 -10.65 32.47 -0.50
N LYS A 159 -9.96 31.54 -1.17
CA LYS A 159 -9.38 31.77 -2.51
C LYS A 159 -10.45 32.05 -3.56
N ASP A 160 -11.60 31.39 -3.50
CA ASP A 160 -12.70 31.63 -4.43
C ASP A 160 -13.30 33.05 -4.24
N ASP A 161 -13.52 33.46 -2.99
CA ASP A 161 -13.99 34.83 -2.68
C ASP A 161 -13.02 35.89 -3.20
N LEU A 162 -11.71 35.67 -2.99
CA LEU A 162 -10.66 36.55 -3.49
C LEU A 162 -10.59 36.59 -5.02
N LYS A 163 -10.86 35.47 -5.70
CA LYS A 163 -10.88 35.39 -7.17
C LYS A 163 -12.07 36.13 -7.77
N ARG A 164 -13.24 36.07 -7.12
CA ARG A 164 -14.44 36.84 -7.52
C ARG A 164 -14.23 38.35 -7.32
N GLY A 165 -13.48 38.72 -6.28
CA GLY A 165 -12.99 40.09 -6.10
C GLY A 165 -14.09 41.14 -5.96
N LEU A 166 -13.80 42.37 -6.38
CA LEU A 166 -14.70 43.52 -6.24
C LEU A 166 -16.02 43.40 -7.04
N SER A 167 -16.09 42.44 -7.96
CA SER A 167 -17.32 42.15 -8.71
C SER A 167 -18.43 41.56 -7.82
N ALA A 168 -18.06 40.90 -6.72
CA ALA A 168 -18.99 40.22 -5.81
C ALA A 168 -18.93 40.75 -4.37
N PHE A 169 -17.79 41.34 -3.93
CA PHE A 169 -17.58 41.71 -2.54
C PHE A 169 -16.99 43.11 -2.36
N LYS A 170 -17.18 43.69 -1.16
CA LYS A 170 -16.58 44.98 -0.78
C LYS A 170 -15.09 44.83 -0.46
N GLN A 171 -14.32 45.90 -0.64
CA GLN A 171 -12.88 45.93 -0.35
C GLN A 171 -12.55 45.46 1.08
N ASP A 172 -13.27 45.95 2.09
CA ASP A 172 -13.06 45.56 3.49
C ASP A 172 -13.23 44.05 3.73
N HIS A 173 -14.11 43.39 2.98
CA HIS A 173 -14.28 41.94 3.06
C HIS A 173 -13.08 41.22 2.44
N LEU A 174 -12.65 41.65 1.24
CA LEU A 174 -11.50 41.06 0.56
C LEU A 174 -10.21 41.21 1.38
N ASP A 175 -10.03 42.33 2.06
CA ASP A 175 -8.85 42.54 2.91
C ASP A 175 -8.89 41.67 4.17
N LYS A 176 -10.08 41.44 4.77
CA LYS A 176 -10.25 40.42 5.82
C LYS A 176 -9.94 39.01 5.31
N GLN A 177 -10.41 38.65 4.12
CA GLN A 177 -10.16 37.35 3.51
C GLN A 177 -8.67 37.10 3.24
N LYS A 178 -7.92 38.11 2.79
CA LYS A 178 -6.45 38.00 2.64
C LYS A 178 -5.75 37.71 3.97
N VAL A 179 -6.13 38.42 5.03
CA VAL A 179 -5.56 38.20 6.37
C VAL A 179 -5.89 36.80 6.88
N GLU A 180 -7.13 36.35 6.68
CA GLU A 180 -7.54 35.01 7.09
C GLU A 180 -6.84 33.91 6.29
N LEU A 181 -6.61 34.12 4.98
CA LEU A 181 -5.86 33.18 4.14
C LEU A 181 -4.46 32.93 4.70
N VAL A 182 -3.76 33.97 5.17
CA VAL A 182 -2.42 33.84 5.75
C VAL A 182 -2.46 33.01 7.04
N LYS A 183 -3.47 33.21 7.89
CA LYS A 183 -3.62 32.41 9.12
C LYS A 183 -3.91 30.95 8.82
N VAL A 184 -4.84 30.68 7.89
CA VAL A 184 -5.20 29.32 7.50
C VAL A 184 -4.00 28.60 6.88
N GLN A 185 -3.20 29.29 6.06
CA GLN A 185 -1.95 28.72 5.52
C GLN A 185 -0.94 28.37 6.61
N ALA A 186 -0.78 29.23 7.63
CA ALA A 186 0.09 28.93 8.77
C ALA A 186 -0.41 27.69 9.54
N GLN A 187 -1.72 27.59 9.81
CA GLN A 187 -2.31 26.41 10.46
C GLN A 187 -2.12 25.12 9.65
N MET A 188 -2.26 25.19 8.32
CA MET A 188 -1.98 24.06 7.44
C MET A 188 -0.51 23.63 7.53
N GLN A 189 0.42 24.58 7.57
CA GLN A 189 1.85 24.29 7.71
C GLN A 189 2.16 23.64 9.07
N GLU A 190 1.61 24.15 10.16
CA GLU A 190 1.74 23.56 11.50
C GLU A 190 1.27 22.09 11.52
N CYS A 191 0.13 21.81 10.86
CA CYS A 191 -0.38 20.44 10.73
C CYS A 191 0.60 19.54 9.96
N GLN A 192 1.14 20.02 8.82
CA GLN A 192 2.11 19.27 8.02
C GLN A 192 3.41 19.00 8.78
N GLU A 193 3.93 19.99 9.51
CA GLU A 193 5.13 19.86 10.34
C GLU A 193 4.92 18.85 11.47
N PHE A 194 3.75 18.90 12.12
CA PHE A 194 3.37 17.92 13.14
C PHE A 194 3.32 16.51 12.58
N ILE A 195 2.61 16.29 11.47
CA ILE A 195 2.50 14.96 10.83
C ILE A 195 3.87 14.43 10.43
N LYS A 196 4.72 15.28 9.83
CA LYS A 196 6.11 14.93 9.50
C LYS A 196 6.91 14.55 10.75
N SER A 197 6.72 15.25 11.86
CA SER A 197 7.40 14.94 13.13
C SER A 197 7.00 13.56 13.67
N VAL A 198 5.74 13.16 13.54
CA VAL A 198 5.30 11.80 13.88
C VAL A 198 6.01 10.79 13.00
N GLY A 199 6.09 11.04 11.69
CA GLY A 199 6.81 10.19 10.74
C GLY A 199 8.27 9.99 11.12
N THR A 200 9.01 11.07 11.41
CA THR A 200 10.45 11.00 11.72
C THR A 200 10.76 10.39 13.09
N THR A 201 9.89 10.61 14.08
CA THR A 201 10.08 10.12 15.46
C THR A 201 9.65 8.68 15.66
N ALA A 202 8.63 8.23 14.93
CA ALA A 202 8.06 6.89 15.13
C ALA A 202 8.46 5.86 14.07
N PHE A 203 8.76 6.30 12.84
CA PHE A 203 8.96 5.39 11.71
C PHE A 203 10.30 5.60 11.00
N ASP A 204 10.75 4.56 10.32
CA ASP A 204 11.70 4.63 9.22
C ASP A 204 11.20 3.72 8.09
N THR A 205 11.77 3.88 6.89
CA THR A 205 11.36 3.11 5.71
C THR A 205 11.41 1.59 5.95
N ALA A 206 12.39 1.11 6.72
CA ALA A 206 12.53 -0.31 7.00
C ALA A 206 11.39 -0.84 7.90
N ILE A 207 11.00 -0.10 8.95
CA ILE A 207 9.86 -0.46 9.80
C ILE A 207 8.58 -0.51 8.97
N CYS A 208 8.30 0.53 8.15
CA CYS A 208 7.10 0.57 7.33
C CYS A 208 7.08 -0.57 6.30
N ASN A 209 8.21 -0.84 5.64
CA ASN A 209 8.34 -1.95 4.71
C ASN A 209 8.07 -3.30 5.38
N ASP A 210 8.63 -3.55 6.58
CA ASP A 210 8.39 -4.80 7.30
C ASP A 210 6.91 -4.97 7.68
N ILE A 211 6.26 -3.92 8.22
CA ILE A 211 4.84 -3.97 8.58
C ILE A 211 3.98 -4.21 7.32
N ALA A 212 4.19 -3.44 6.25
CA ALA A 212 3.47 -3.61 4.99
C ALA A 212 3.66 -5.02 4.41
N ASN A 213 4.86 -5.58 4.50
CA ASN A 213 5.19 -6.88 3.95
C ASN A 213 4.64 -8.04 4.79
N ILE A 214 4.66 -7.94 6.13
CA ILE A 214 3.98 -8.88 7.03
C ILE A 214 2.49 -8.94 6.68
N LEU A 215 1.85 -7.78 6.54
CA LEU A 215 0.44 -7.67 6.18
C LEU A 215 0.16 -8.13 4.75
N ARG A 216 1.07 -7.89 3.81
CA ARG A 216 0.99 -8.43 2.44
C ARG A 216 0.93 -9.96 2.45
N VAL A 217 1.83 -10.60 3.18
CA VAL A 217 1.88 -12.07 3.28
C VAL A 217 0.63 -12.61 3.96
N CYS A 218 0.20 -11.99 5.07
CA CYS A 218 -1.07 -12.32 5.70
C CYS A 218 -2.26 -12.13 4.74
N GLY A 219 -2.16 -11.12 3.88
CA GLY A 219 -3.11 -10.70 2.85
C GLY A 219 -3.48 -11.77 1.82
N GLU A 220 -2.63 -12.78 1.65
CA GLU A 220 -2.87 -13.89 0.71
C GLU A 220 -4.01 -14.81 1.16
N CYS A 221 -4.22 -14.89 2.48
CA CYS A 221 -5.27 -15.69 3.09
C CYS A 221 -6.33 -14.82 3.79
N ASN A 222 -6.05 -13.54 4.05
CA ASN A 222 -6.93 -12.62 4.76
C ASN A 222 -7.06 -11.28 4.00
N PRO A 223 -8.20 -10.97 3.37
CA PRO A 223 -8.38 -9.73 2.61
C PRO A 223 -8.31 -8.45 3.46
N HIS A 224 -8.61 -8.52 4.76
CA HIS A 224 -8.51 -7.38 5.67
C HIS A 224 -7.04 -6.99 5.91
N ALA A 225 -6.16 -7.97 6.07
CA ALA A 225 -4.72 -7.72 6.17
C ALA A 225 -4.16 -7.12 4.87
N HIS A 226 -4.64 -7.57 3.71
CA HIS A 226 -4.24 -7.01 2.44
C HIS A 226 -4.59 -5.52 2.30
N ARG A 227 -5.81 -5.12 2.69
CA ARG A 227 -6.21 -3.70 2.72
C ARG A 227 -5.32 -2.88 3.63
N LEU A 228 -5.00 -3.40 4.81
CA LEU A 228 -4.13 -2.71 5.74
C LEU A 228 -2.70 -2.57 5.21
N ALA A 229 -2.21 -3.55 4.43
CA ALA A 229 -0.90 -3.43 3.77
C ALA A 229 -0.86 -2.25 2.79
N MET A 230 -1.94 -2.01 2.03
CA MET A 230 -2.07 -0.82 1.17
C MET A 230 -2.11 0.47 2.01
N GLN A 231 -2.90 0.47 3.08
CA GLN A 231 -3.00 1.62 3.99
C GLN A 231 -1.64 1.99 4.61
N VAL A 232 -0.78 1.02 4.95
CA VAL A 232 0.58 1.32 5.45
C VAL A 232 1.42 2.07 4.41
N LEU A 233 1.32 1.69 3.13
CA LEU A 233 2.03 2.39 2.05
C LEU A 233 1.47 3.80 1.80
N GLU A 234 0.15 3.98 1.91
CA GLU A 234 -0.49 5.30 1.87
C GLU A 234 -0.06 6.17 3.06
N ASP A 235 0.02 5.59 4.25
CA ASP A 235 0.44 6.27 5.47
C ASP A 235 1.91 6.71 5.41
N MET A 236 2.78 5.98 4.69
CA MET A 236 4.15 6.45 4.43
C MET A 236 4.16 7.79 3.66
N ASN A 237 3.24 7.97 2.70
CA ASN A 237 3.09 9.25 2.00
C ASN A 237 2.59 10.35 2.93
N LEU A 238 1.56 10.06 3.73
CA LEU A 238 1.02 11.00 4.72
C LEU A 238 2.12 11.49 5.67
N LEU A 239 2.90 10.56 6.21
CA LEU A 239 3.97 10.81 7.18
C LEU A 239 5.27 11.35 6.56
N ARG A 240 5.35 11.46 5.22
CA ARG A 240 6.55 11.84 4.48
C ARG A 240 7.76 10.92 4.75
N VAL A 241 7.50 9.62 4.94
CA VAL A 241 8.54 8.59 5.01
C VAL A 241 9.01 8.29 3.58
N PRO A 242 10.32 8.33 3.28
CA PRO A 242 10.81 8.15 1.91
C PRO A 242 10.64 6.72 1.43
N PHE A 243 10.35 6.57 0.13
CA PHE A 243 10.24 5.28 -0.55
C PHE A 243 11.62 4.87 -1.06
N ASN A 244 11.96 3.59 -0.91
CA ASN A 244 13.12 2.99 -1.54
C ASN A 244 12.70 1.89 -2.53
N ASP A 245 13.66 1.26 -3.18
CA ASP A 245 13.38 0.21 -4.18
C ASP A 245 12.55 -0.93 -3.62
N VAL A 246 12.76 -1.30 -2.35
CA VAL A 246 11.97 -2.31 -1.64
C VAL A 246 10.52 -1.84 -1.46
N THR A 247 10.30 -0.58 -1.07
CA THR A 247 8.96 0.01 -0.95
C THR A 247 8.24 0.00 -2.30
N THR A 248 8.92 0.36 -3.39
CA THR A 248 8.36 0.34 -4.74
C THR A 248 7.99 -1.08 -5.17
N LYS A 249 8.87 -2.08 -4.92
CA LYS A 249 8.56 -3.48 -5.25
C LYS A 249 7.43 -4.04 -4.38
N LEU A 250 7.33 -3.62 -3.11
CA LEU A 250 6.20 -3.93 -2.23
C LEU A 250 4.91 -3.33 -2.76
N LEU A 251 4.91 -2.07 -3.20
CA LEU A 251 3.75 -1.43 -3.82
C LEU A 251 3.27 -2.22 -5.04
N HIS A 252 4.18 -2.62 -5.93
CA HIS A 252 3.83 -3.41 -7.11
C HIS A 252 3.28 -4.79 -6.73
N ALA A 253 3.90 -5.47 -5.76
CA ALA A 253 3.42 -6.76 -5.28
C ALA A 253 2.05 -6.67 -4.57
N ILE A 254 1.82 -5.61 -3.79
CA ILE A 254 0.57 -5.39 -3.06
C ILE A 254 -0.53 -4.96 -4.04
N VAL A 255 -0.31 -3.96 -4.88
CA VAL A 255 -1.34 -3.41 -5.77
C VAL A 255 -1.59 -4.33 -6.96
N PHE A 256 -0.54 -4.78 -7.65
CA PHE A 256 -0.66 -5.46 -8.94
C PHE A 256 -0.51 -6.97 -8.89
N ASN A 257 -0.13 -7.53 -7.74
CA ASN A 257 0.24 -8.95 -7.59
C ASN A 257 1.49 -9.33 -8.40
N ASP A 258 2.38 -8.37 -8.64
CA ASP A 258 3.58 -8.62 -9.43
C ASP A 258 4.50 -9.63 -8.74
N GLY A 259 4.91 -10.65 -9.49
CA GLY A 259 6.03 -11.52 -9.15
C GLY A 259 7.40 -10.88 -9.42
N ALA A 260 8.43 -11.70 -9.26
CA ALA A 260 9.84 -11.30 -9.44
C ALA A 260 10.14 -10.71 -10.83
N LEU A 261 9.54 -11.30 -11.86
CA LEU A 261 9.74 -10.95 -13.27
C LEU A 261 8.55 -10.19 -13.87
N ASP A 262 7.52 -9.94 -13.08
CA ASP A 262 6.37 -9.15 -13.51
C ASP A 262 6.66 -7.66 -13.33
N ASP A 263 6.22 -6.89 -14.32
CA ASP A 263 6.22 -5.44 -14.31
C ASP A 263 4.88 -4.95 -14.86
N SER A 264 3.87 -4.90 -13.98
CA SER A 264 2.54 -4.44 -14.39
C SER A 264 2.55 -2.96 -14.74
N ALA A 265 3.46 -2.14 -14.20
CA ALA A 265 3.58 -0.73 -14.59
C ALA A 265 4.00 -0.60 -16.07
N LEU A 266 4.94 -1.43 -16.53
CA LEU A 266 5.26 -1.53 -17.95
C LEU A 266 4.06 -2.03 -18.77
N MET A 267 3.33 -3.04 -18.28
CA MET A 267 2.13 -3.55 -18.96
C MET A 267 1.03 -2.48 -19.10
N PHE A 268 0.80 -1.66 -18.07
CA PHE A 268 -0.11 -0.52 -18.13
C PHE A 268 0.38 0.54 -19.11
N THR A 269 1.67 0.87 -19.09
CA THR A 269 2.25 1.85 -20.02
C THR A 269 2.10 1.39 -21.48
N LEU A 270 2.27 0.10 -21.76
CA LEU A 270 2.06 -0.49 -23.08
C LEU A 270 0.59 -0.45 -23.52
N VAL A 271 -0.36 -0.50 -22.58
CA VAL A 271 -1.80 -0.41 -22.84
C VAL A 271 -2.26 1.05 -23.00
N GLU A 272 -1.75 1.97 -22.18
CA GLU A 272 -2.14 3.39 -22.18
C GLU A 272 -1.47 4.19 -23.31
N TYR A 273 -0.26 3.80 -23.74
CA TYR A 273 0.51 4.52 -24.76
C TYR A 273 1.16 3.57 -25.78
N PRO A 274 0.37 2.91 -26.65
CA PRO A 274 0.91 2.01 -27.68
C PRO A 274 1.82 2.71 -28.70
N GLU A 275 1.71 4.04 -28.85
CA GLU A 275 2.43 4.83 -29.85
C GLU A 275 3.92 5.11 -29.52
N ARG A 276 4.41 4.78 -28.32
CA ARG A 276 5.86 4.87 -27.99
C ARG A 276 6.64 3.60 -28.38
N GLY A 277 6.09 2.87 -29.36
CA GLY A 277 6.51 1.54 -29.76
C GLY A 277 7.96 1.43 -30.25
N GLU A 278 8.77 0.74 -29.46
CA GLU A 278 9.76 -0.22 -29.98
C GLU A 278 10.10 -1.27 -28.90
N VAL A 279 9.09 -2.00 -28.41
CA VAL A 279 9.33 -3.26 -27.70
C VAL A 279 8.35 -4.31 -28.23
N SER A 280 8.68 -4.90 -29.38
CA SER A 280 7.91 -6.01 -29.96
C SER A 280 8.22 -7.32 -29.23
N VAL A 281 7.41 -7.70 -28.23
CA VAL A 281 7.51 -9.03 -27.59
C VAL A 281 6.65 -10.08 -28.33
N SER A 282 5.77 -9.66 -29.25
CA SER A 282 4.86 -10.54 -29.98
C SER A 282 4.79 -10.19 -31.48
N ARG A 283 4.57 -11.21 -32.32
CA ARG A 283 4.34 -11.08 -33.78
C ARG A 283 2.87 -10.82 -34.12
N GLU A 284 2.01 -10.68 -33.13
CA GLU A 284 0.58 -10.44 -33.32
C GLU A 284 0.27 -8.96 -33.59
N PRO A 285 -0.87 -8.64 -34.23
CA PRO A 285 -1.34 -7.26 -34.37
C PRO A 285 -1.48 -6.57 -33.00
N VAL A 286 -1.18 -5.28 -32.94
CA VAL A 286 -1.16 -4.46 -31.71
C VAL A 286 -2.44 -4.61 -30.89
N ASP A 287 -3.60 -4.65 -31.55
CA ASP A 287 -4.91 -4.78 -30.89
C ASP A 287 -5.03 -6.10 -30.10
N ARG A 288 -4.46 -7.20 -30.61
CA ARG A 288 -4.47 -8.50 -29.93
C ARG A 288 -3.47 -8.55 -28.77
N ILE A 289 -2.36 -7.83 -28.89
CA ILE A 289 -1.39 -7.67 -27.81
C ILE A 289 -2.02 -6.87 -26.66
N ALA A 290 -2.76 -5.80 -26.98
CA ALA A 290 -3.50 -4.99 -26.00
C ALA A 290 -4.60 -5.80 -25.29
N ASP A 291 -5.38 -6.59 -26.01
CA ASP A 291 -6.40 -7.46 -25.41
C ASP A 291 -5.79 -8.55 -24.51
N GLY A 292 -4.64 -9.12 -24.92
CA GLY A 292 -3.88 -10.07 -24.10
C GLY A 292 -3.34 -9.43 -22.83
N ALA A 293 -2.77 -8.23 -22.94
CA ALA A 293 -2.29 -7.45 -21.81
C ALA A 293 -3.42 -7.10 -20.83
N LEU A 294 -4.56 -6.62 -21.34
CA LEU A 294 -5.75 -6.34 -20.53
C LEU A 294 -6.28 -7.59 -19.82
N LYS A 295 -6.31 -8.74 -20.51
CA LYS A 295 -6.71 -10.01 -19.89
C LYS A 295 -5.81 -10.39 -18.72
N ILE A 296 -4.51 -10.21 -18.88
CA ILE A 296 -3.51 -10.48 -17.85
C ILE A 296 -3.67 -9.48 -16.68
N ILE A 297 -3.81 -8.19 -16.97
CA ILE A 297 -4.01 -7.11 -15.99
C ILE A 297 -5.28 -7.37 -15.17
N SER A 298 -6.42 -7.61 -15.83
CA SER A 298 -7.69 -7.89 -15.15
C SER A 298 -7.63 -9.16 -14.30
N ALA A 299 -7.09 -10.26 -14.82
CA ALA A 299 -6.94 -11.48 -14.03
C ALA A 299 -6.03 -11.28 -12.81
N ARG A 300 -4.98 -10.45 -12.93
CA ARG A 300 -4.05 -10.13 -11.83
C ARG A 300 -4.62 -9.15 -10.81
N HIS A 301 -5.51 -8.26 -11.23
CA HIS A 301 -6.02 -7.16 -10.40
C HIS A 301 -7.49 -7.34 -10.00
N GLN A 302 -8.11 -8.46 -10.40
CA GLN A 302 -9.53 -8.76 -10.16
C GLN A 302 -10.47 -7.68 -10.68
N THR A 303 -10.03 -6.89 -11.65
CA THR A 303 -10.87 -5.93 -12.36
C THR A 303 -11.71 -6.69 -13.37
N PRO A 304 -13.03 -6.46 -13.47
CA PRO A 304 -13.82 -7.02 -14.56
C PRO A 304 -13.25 -6.58 -15.91
N LEU A 305 -13.02 -7.51 -16.83
CA LEU A 305 -12.87 -7.18 -18.24
C LEU A 305 -14.24 -6.91 -18.83
N ASP A 306 -14.34 -5.89 -19.66
CA ASP A 306 -15.50 -5.73 -20.52
C ASP A 306 -15.43 -6.81 -21.61
N ASP A 307 -16.21 -7.88 -21.45
CA ASP A 307 -16.35 -8.97 -22.42
C ASP A 307 -17.28 -8.57 -23.59
N GLY A 308 -17.53 -7.27 -23.80
CA GLY A 308 -18.55 -6.75 -24.70
C GLY A 308 -19.92 -6.63 -24.04
N VAL A 309 -19.96 -6.57 -22.71
CA VAL A 309 -21.16 -6.36 -21.90
C VAL A 309 -20.88 -5.14 -21.03
N LEU A 310 -21.46 -4.00 -21.42
CA LEU A 310 -21.39 -2.71 -20.73
C LEU A 310 -21.26 -2.87 -19.21
N LEU A 311 -20.04 -2.67 -18.69
CA LEU A 311 -19.79 -2.68 -17.26
C LEU A 311 -20.40 -1.44 -16.61
N HIS A 312 -21.18 -1.63 -15.55
CA HIS A 312 -21.79 -0.51 -14.82
C HIS A 312 -20.78 0.16 -13.88
N GLN A 313 -21.02 1.43 -13.58
CA GLN A 313 -20.13 2.29 -12.78
C GLN A 313 -19.81 1.76 -11.37
N SER A 314 -20.61 0.81 -10.87
CA SER A 314 -20.39 0.10 -9.60
C SER A 314 -19.32 -0.98 -9.67
N ASP A 315 -18.90 -1.39 -10.87
CA ASP A 315 -18.18 -2.64 -11.09
C ASP A 315 -16.68 -2.43 -11.38
N THR A 316 -16.24 -1.19 -11.66
CA THR A 316 -14.85 -0.85 -12.04
C THR A 316 -14.34 0.43 -11.39
N GLN A 317 -13.02 0.55 -11.19
CA GLN A 317 -12.39 1.82 -10.80
C GLN A 317 -12.55 2.89 -11.91
N PRO A 318 -12.76 4.18 -11.56
CA PRO A 318 -13.09 5.24 -12.53
C PRO A 318 -12.06 5.43 -13.65
N CYS A 319 -10.80 5.08 -13.39
CA CYS A 319 -9.68 5.34 -14.28
C CYS A 319 -9.40 4.22 -15.29
N LEU A 320 -10.14 3.10 -15.23
CA LEU A 320 -9.90 1.91 -16.06
C LEU A 320 -10.98 1.66 -17.11
N GLN A 321 -11.93 2.58 -17.27
CA GLN A 321 -12.89 2.51 -18.37
C GLN A 321 -12.22 2.98 -19.66
N ARG A 322 -12.28 2.15 -20.70
CA ARG A 322 -12.08 2.64 -22.08
C ARG A 322 -13.19 3.64 -22.37
N SER A 323 -12.83 4.73 -23.03
CA SER A 323 -13.80 5.62 -23.68
C SER A 323 -14.74 4.78 -24.55
N PRO A 324 -16.04 5.07 -24.61
CA PRO A 324 -16.99 4.39 -25.50
C PRO A 324 -16.77 4.69 -27.01
N GLU A 325 -15.64 5.30 -27.38
CA GLU A 325 -15.26 5.62 -28.76
C GLU A 325 -14.40 4.53 -29.40
#